data_AF-A0A7S3RCZ7-F1
#
_entry.id   AF-A0A7S3RCZ7-F1
#
_cell.length_a   1.000
_cell.length_b   1.000
_cell.length_c   1.000
_cell.angle_alpha   90.00
_cell.angle_beta   90.00
_cell.angle_gamma   90.00
#
_symmetry.space_group_name_H-M   'P 1'
#
loop_
_entity.id
_entity.type
_entity.pdbx_description
1 polymer ?
#
loop_
_entity_poly.entity_id
_entity_poly.type
_entity_poly.pdbx_seq_one_letter_code
_entity_poly.pdbx_strand_id
1 'polypeptide(L)'
;RGHRNRAWPIRCSFSVGEACARMQSDADDPLDSPARPLAHETALVATGSADGRAYLYSLSSGAGGGYAQRRLNGDGSTSGGGVSHELVQVLDGHADRVYATSFHPHEPLLATCSADFVVKVWRGPG
;
A
#
# COMPACT_ATOMS: atom_id res chain seq x y z
N ARG A 1 -31.21 -17.12 -0.38
CA ARG A 1 -31.14 -16.45 -1.71
C ARG A 1 -30.07 -15.37 -1.62
N GLY A 2 -28.91 -15.59 -2.25
CA GLY A 2 -27.74 -14.70 -2.15
C GLY A 2 -27.95 -13.38 -2.89
N HIS A 3 -27.52 -12.28 -2.27
CA HIS A 3 -27.47 -10.97 -2.89
C HIS A 3 -26.49 -11.00 -4.08
N ARG A 4 -27.02 -11.07 -5.30
CA ARG A 4 -26.20 -10.91 -6.52
C ARG A 4 -25.98 -9.42 -6.75
N ASN A 5 -24.97 -8.90 -6.07
CA ASN A 5 -24.66 -7.50 -6.01
C ASN A 5 -23.76 -7.10 -7.20
N ARG A 6 -24.39 -6.70 -8.32
CA ARG A 6 -23.73 -6.48 -9.62
C ARG A 6 -22.94 -5.17 -9.76
N ALA A 7 -22.89 -4.31 -8.74
CA ALA A 7 -22.33 -2.96 -8.88
C ALA A 7 -21.65 -2.41 -7.61
N TRP A 8 -21.11 -3.23 -6.72
CA TRP A 8 -20.37 -2.68 -5.57
C TRP A 8 -18.95 -2.31 -5.97
N PRO A 9 -18.52 -1.05 -5.73
CA PRO A 9 -17.14 -0.68 -5.94
C PRO A 9 -16.26 -1.45 -4.96
N ILE A 10 -15.16 -2.00 -5.45
CA ILE A 10 -14.09 -2.50 -4.60
C ILE A 10 -13.47 -1.28 -3.91
N ARG A 11 -13.51 -1.24 -2.57
CA ARG A 11 -12.90 -0.17 -1.78
C ARG A 11 -11.46 -0.50 -1.44
N CYS A 12 -10.55 0.38 -1.84
CA CYS A 12 -9.14 0.36 -1.46
C CYS A 12 -8.88 1.28 -0.25
N SER A 13 -7.77 1.04 0.44
CA SER A 13 -7.28 1.90 1.53
C SER A 13 -5.77 2.10 1.39
N PHE A 14 -5.24 3.13 2.03
CA PHE A 14 -3.81 3.42 2.02
C PHE A 14 -3.35 3.94 3.39
N SER A 15 -2.06 3.80 3.68
CA SER A 15 -1.41 4.36 4.87
C SER A 15 -0.09 5.02 4.50
N VAL A 16 0.19 6.20 5.04
CA VAL A 16 1.41 6.99 4.79
C VAL A 16 2.08 7.28 6.14
N GLY A 17 3.42 7.23 6.22
CA GLY A 17 4.18 7.65 7.41
C GLY A 17 4.81 6.50 8.22
N GLU A 18 5.18 6.77 9.49
CA GLU A 18 6.02 5.89 10.37
C GLU A 18 5.54 4.44 10.50
N ALA A 19 4.27 4.15 10.21
CA ALA A 19 3.75 2.78 10.14
C ALA A 19 4.41 1.93 9.01
N CYS A 20 4.90 2.57 7.94
CA CYS A 20 5.61 1.92 6.85
C CYS A 20 7.06 1.53 7.24
N ALA A 21 7.71 2.32 8.10
CA ALA A 21 9.11 2.15 8.46
C ALA A 21 9.40 0.93 9.35
N ARG A 22 8.39 0.35 10.00
CA ARG A 22 8.55 -0.81 10.88
C ARG A 22 8.48 -2.17 10.18
N MET A 23 8.08 -2.22 8.90
CA MET A 23 8.05 -3.49 8.16
C MET A 23 9.35 -3.79 7.40
N GLN A 24 10.43 -3.03 7.64
CA GLN A 24 11.60 -3.01 6.74
C GLN A 24 12.98 -3.06 7.40
N SER A 25 13.13 -3.49 8.65
CA SER A 25 14.46 -3.49 9.32
C SER A 25 14.91 -4.87 9.80
N ASP A 26 15.68 -5.57 8.96
CA ASP A 26 16.71 -6.55 9.37
C ASP A 26 18.02 -6.20 8.65
N ALA A 27 18.77 -5.24 9.21
CA ALA A 27 20.20 -5.07 8.93
C ALA A 27 20.84 -4.29 10.10
N ASP A 28 21.57 -5.01 10.95
CA ASP A 28 22.49 -4.49 11.95
C ASP A 28 23.56 -3.56 11.34
N ASP A 29 23.73 -2.35 11.86
CA ASP A 29 25.06 -1.69 11.93
C ASP A 29 25.06 -0.55 12.99
N PRO A 30 25.95 -0.57 14.00
CA PRO A 30 26.07 0.49 14.99
C PRO A 30 27.20 1.49 14.66
N LEU A 31 26.90 2.77 14.93
CA LEU A 31 27.84 3.87 15.19
C LEU A 31 28.58 4.46 13.98
N ASP A 32 27.90 5.36 13.28
CA ASP A 32 28.35 6.68 12.77
C ASP A 32 27.57 6.99 11.47
N SER A 33 26.64 7.95 11.49
CA SER A 33 25.91 8.34 10.26
C SER A 33 25.39 9.78 10.35
N PRO A 34 26.06 10.73 9.67
CA PRO A 34 25.58 12.10 9.53
C PRO A 34 24.41 12.14 8.52
N ALA A 35 23.39 12.94 8.85
CA ALA A 35 22.23 13.26 8.02
C ALA A 35 21.37 12.07 7.56
N ARG A 36 20.27 11.81 8.28
CA ARG A 36 19.12 11.04 7.76
C ARG A 36 18.80 11.57 6.35
N PRO A 37 18.99 10.79 5.26
CA PRO A 37 18.64 11.24 3.92
C PRO A 37 17.14 11.51 3.91
N LEU A 38 16.74 12.63 3.28
CA LEU A 38 15.35 13.05 3.05
C LEU A 38 14.46 11.83 2.85
N ALA A 39 13.67 11.51 3.89
CA ALA A 39 12.93 10.26 3.97
C ALA A 39 12.13 10.07 2.68
N HIS A 40 12.41 8.98 1.95
CA HIS A 40 11.55 8.54 0.87
C HIS A 40 10.14 8.43 1.45
N GLU A 41 9.21 9.26 0.98
CA GLU A 41 7.82 9.15 1.40
C GLU A 41 7.30 7.82 0.84
N THR A 42 7.17 6.85 1.74
CA THR A 42 6.66 5.51 1.46
C THR A 42 5.21 5.43 1.91
N ALA A 43 4.37 4.92 1.02
CA ALA A 43 2.96 4.68 1.30
C ALA A 43 2.63 3.22 1.02
N LEU A 44 1.84 2.61 1.88
CA LEU A 44 1.24 1.29 1.63
C LEU A 44 -0.15 1.49 1.06
N VAL A 45 -0.50 0.68 0.07
CA VAL A 45 -1.82 0.63 -0.56
C VAL A 45 -2.36 -0.79 -0.46
N ALA A 46 -3.57 -0.94 0.04
CA ALA A 46 -4.29 -2.20 0.05
C ALA A 46 -5.45 -2.13 -0.93
N THR A 47 -5.57 -3.14 -1.80
CA THR A 47 -6.66 -3.28 -2.75
C THR A 47 -7.38 -4.60 -2.54
N GLY A 48 -8.71 -4.56 -2.53
CA GLY A 48 -9.50 -5.77 -2.70
C GLY A 48 -9.48 -6.21 -4.16
N SER A 49 -9.80 -7.48 -4.42
CA SER A 49 -9.89 -8.01 -5.77
C SER A 49 -11.05 -8.99 -5.94
N ALA A 50 -11.46 -9.18 -7.18
CA ALA A 50 -12.56 -10.06 -7.56
C ALA A 50 -12.16 -11.56 -7.57
N ASP A 51 -10.89 -11.88 -7.36
CA ASP A 51 -10.33 -13.24 -7.30
C ASP A 51 -10.28 -13.80 -5.87
N GLY A 52 -10.81 -13.08 -4.88
CA GLY A 52 -10.76 -13.47 -3.47
C GLY A 52 -9.42 -13.19 -2.79
N ARG A 53 -8.55 -12.43 -3.46
CA ARG A 53 -7.29 -11.95 -2.88
C ARG A 53 -7.40 -10.47 -2.54
N ALA A 54 -6.54 -10.04 -1.63
CA ALA A 54 -6.20 -8.63 -1.49
C ALA A 54 -4.72 -8.45 -1.79
N TYR A 55 -4.36 -7.32 -2.37
CA TYR A 55 -2.99 -7.01 -2.76
C TYR A 55 -2.49 -5.84 -1.92
N LEU A 56 -1.27 -6.00 -1.39
CA LEU A 56 -0.56 -4.98 -0.64
C LEU A 56 0.64 -4.50 -1.43
N TYR A 57 0.77 -3.19 -1.46
CA TYR A 57 1.55 -2.50 -2.45
C TYR A 57 2.33 -1.37 -1.78
N SER A 58 3.63 -1.27 -2.03
CA SER A 58 4.48 -0.17 -1.55
C SER A 58 4.69 0.84 -2.67
N LEU A 59 4.42 2.09 -2.38
CA LEU A 59 4.67 3.24 -3.24
C LEU A 59 5.82 4.03 -2.67
N SER A 60 6.85 4.30 -3.47
CA SER A 60 7.93 5.21 -3.08
C SER A 60 8.08 6.32 -4.10
N SER A 61 8.14 7.56 -3.62
CA SER A 61 8.49 8.70 -4.46
C SER A 61 10.01 8.87 -4.45
N GLY A 62 10.62 8.96 -5.64
CA GLY A 62 12.02 9.35 -5.76
C GLY A 62 12.25 10.75 -5.18
N ALA A 63 13.39 10.96 -4.53
CA ALA A 63 13.74 12.20 -3.83
C ALA A 63 13.55 13.43 -4.74
N GLY A 64 12.43 14.12 -4.52
CA GLY A 64 11.90 15.20 -5.35
C GLY A 64 10.51 15.56 -4.84
N GLY A 65 10.42 15.65 -3.50
CA GLY A 65 9.20 15.62 -2.72
C GLY A 65 8.14 16.61 -3.19
N GLY A 66 6.93 16.09 -3.26
CA GLY A 66 5.73 16.79 -3.68
C GLY A 66 5.09 16.10 -4.87
N TYR A 67 3.79 16.32 -5.01
CA TYR A 67 2.91 16.03 -6.15
C TYR A 67 3.38 16.70 -7.46
N ALA A 68 4.69 16.87 -7.66
CA ALA A 68 5.36 17.61 -8.71
C ALA A 68 4.66 17.32 -10.03
N GLN A 69 3.81 18.28 -10.37
CA GLN A 69 2.98 18.25 -11.55
C GLN A 69 3.93 17.97 -12.71
N ARG A 70 3.69 16.86 -13.41
CA ARG A 70 4.47 16.41 -14.56
C ARG A 70 4.71 17.61 -15.47
N ARG A 71 5.89 18.23 -15.36
CA ARG A 71 6.24 19.38 -16.19
C ARG A 71 6.57 18.82 -17.56
N LEU A 72 5.73 19.15 -18.53
CA LEU A 72 6.03 18.91 -19.93
C LEU A 72 7.16 19.88 -20.29
N ASN A 73 8.34 19.34 -20.56
CA ASN A 73 9.41 20.11 -21.17
C ASN A 73 8.93 20.54 -22.58
N GLY A 74 9.48 21.63 -23.11
CA GLY A 74 9.08 22.15 -24.43
C GLY A 74 9.32 21.17 -25.60
N ASP A 75 10.04 20.07 -25.35
CA ASP A 75 10.31 18.95 -26.25
C ASP A 75 9.35 17.75 -26.06
N GLY A 76 8.37 17.85 -25.16
CA GLY A 76 7.44 16.77 -24.81
C GLY A 76 8.00 15.73 -23.82
N SER A 77 9.24 15.87 -23.36
CA SER A 77 9.83 15.03 -22.32
C SER A 77 9.32 15.43 -20.93
N THR A 78 9.27 14.50 -19.98
CA THR A 78 8.82 14.77 -18.61
C THR A 78 9.92 14.49 -17.61
N SER A 79 10.47 15.55 -17.01
CA SER A 79 11.40 15.47 -15.88
C SER A 79 10.65 15.67 -14.57
N GLY A 80 9.96 14.61 -14.13
CA GLY A 80 9.38 14.51 -12.79
C GLY A 80 9.93 13.27 -12.10
N GLY A 81 10.24 13.38 -10.80
CA GLY A 81 10.68 12.24 -9.99
C GLY A 81 9.70 11.07 -10.15
N GLY A 82 10.20 9.91 -10.56
CA GLY A 82 9.37 8.74 -10.76
C GLY A 82 8.78 8.26 -9.44
N VAL A 83 7.49 7.94 -9.43
CA VAL A 83 6.89 7.13 -8.39
C VAL A 83 7.12 5.68 -8.78
N SER A 84 7.83 4.92 -7.95
CA SER A 84 7.96 3.47 -8.11
C SER A 84 6.93 2.76 -7.25
N HIS A 85 6.57 1.55 -7.69
CA HIS A 85 5.59 0.72 -7.05
C HIS A 85 6.17 -0.71 -6.93
N GLU A 86 6.05 -1.33 -5.76
CA GLU A 86 6.39 -2.74 -5.51
C GLU A 86 5.20 -3.54 -4.92
N LEU A 87 5.00 -4.78 -5.38
CA LEU A 87 4.05 -5.71 -4.75
C LEU A 87 4.70 -6.29 -3.49
N VAL A 88 4.17 -5.92 -2.33
CA VAL A 88 4.68 -6.35 -1.03
C VAL A 88 4.11 -7.72 -0.66
N GLN A 89 2.79 -7.89 -0.82
CA GLN A 89 2.14 -9.11 -0.37
C GLN A 89 0.86 -9.41 -1.13
N VAL A 90 0.59 -10.70 -1.31
CA VAL A 90 -0.71 -11.24 -1.73
C VAL A 90 -1.37 -11.86 -0.52
N LEU A 91 -2.50 -11.31 -0.10
CA LEU A 91 -3.29 -11.77 1.03
C LEU A 91 -4.32 -12.78 0.51
N ASP A 92 -3.87 -14.03 0.43
CA ASP A 92 -4.67 -15.14 -0.04
C ASP A 92 -5.42 -15.82 1.12
N GLY A 93 -6.71 -16.07 0.93
CA GLY A 93 -7.49 -16.81 1.93
C GLY A 93 -8.98 -16.53 1.98
N HIS A 94 -9.50 -15.53 1.27
CA HIS A 94 -10.95 -15.43 1.08
C HIS A 94 -11.41 -16.39 -0.02
N ALA A 95 -12.59 -16.98 0.16
CA ALA A 95 -13.16 -17.94 -0.80
C ALA A 95 -13.93 -17.26 -1.94
N ASP A 96 -14.13 -15.94 -1.86
CA ASP A 96 -14.86 -15.13 -2.85
C ASP A 96 -14.35 -13.67 -2.82
N ARG A 97 -14.86 -12.81 -3.70
CA ARG A 97 -14.46 -11.42 -3.93
C ARG A 97 -14.24 -10.62 -2.64
N VAL A 98 -13.12 -9.93 -2.54
CA VAL A 98 -12.85 -8.96 -1.48
C VAL A 98 -13.44 -7.61 -1.88
N TYR A 99 -14.41 -7.12 -1.11
CA TYR A 99 -15.13 -5.88 -1.40
C TYR A 99 -14.49 -4.64 -0.79
N ALA A 100 -13.84 -4.76 0.37
CA ALA A 100 -13.18 -3.64 1.00
C ALA A 100 -11.95 -4.06 1.79
N THR A 101 -11.04 -3.09 1.93
CA THR A 101 -9.84 -3.14 2.77
C THR A 101 -9.83 -1.91 3.68
N SER A 102 -9.31 -2.04 4.91
CA SER A 102 -9.12 -0.90 5.82
C SER A 102 -7.89 -1.11 6.69
N PHE A 103 -6.92 -0.22 6.59
CA PHE A 103 -5.81 -0.16 7.53
C PHE A 103 -6.28 0.33 8.90
N HIS A 104 -5.62 -0.18 9.96
CA HIS A 104 -5.73 0.42 11.28
C HIS A 104 -4.91 1.72 11.34
N PRO A 105 -5.39 2.77 12.02
CA PRO A 105 -4.73 4.08 12.02
C PRO A 105 -3.37 4.12 12.74
N HIS A 106 -3.08 3.16 13.61
CA HIS A 106 -1.89 3.20 14.49
C HIS A 106 -1.07 1.92 14.53
N GLU A 107 -1.65 0.79 14.11
CA GLU A 107 -1.03 -0.52 14.24
C GLU A 107 -0.88 -1.12 12.85
N PRO A 108 0.10 -2.00 12.62
CA PRO A 108 0.30 -2.67 11.34
C PRO A 108 -0.75 -3.76 11.10
N LEU A 109 -2.03 -3.37 11.14
CA LEU A 109 -3.19 -4.22 10.93
C LEU A 109 -3.94 -3.79 9.69
N LEU A 110 -4.40 -4.77 8.93
CA LEU A 110 -5.30 -4.58 7.80
C LEU A 110 -6.52 -5.47 7.97
N ALA A 111 -7.71 -4.90 7.83
CA ALA A 111 -8.96 -5.66 7.78
C ALA A 111 -9.43 -5.80 6.33
N THR A 112 -9.88 -7.00 5.94
CA THR A 112 -10.51 -7.28 4.64
C THR A 112 -11.88 -7.90 4.83
N CYS A 113 -12.85 -7.53 4.00
CA CYS A 113 -14.18 -8.13 3.98
C CYS A 113 -14.54 -8.67 2.59
N SER A 114 -15.19 -9.83 2.55
CA SER A 114 -15.44 -10.57 1.32
C SER A 114 -16.89 -11.05 1.19
N ALA A 115 -17.26 -11.45 -0.02
CA ALA A 115 -18.52 -12.14 -0.34
C ALA A 115 -18.61 -13.55 0.28
N ASP A 116 -17.50 -14.09 0.80
CA ASP A 116 -17.47 -15.36 1.54
C ASP A 116 -18.09 -15.27 2.96
N PHE A 117 -18.63 -14.11 3.33
CA PHE A 117 -19.19 -13.80 4.64
C PHE A 117 -18.17 -13.79 5.78
N VAL A 118 -16.89 -13.66 5.46
CA VAL A 118 -15.80 -13.62 6.44
C VAL A 118 -15.10 -12.25 6.40
N VAL A 119 -14.70 -11.79 7.59
CA VAL A 119 -13.75 -10.68 7.76
C VAL A 119 -12.42 -11.28 8.22
N LYS A 120 -11.32 -10.92 7.57
CA LYS A 120 -9.96 -11.33 7.96
C LYS A 120 -9.16 -10.13 8.44
N VAL A 121 -8.35 -10.35 9.47
CA VAL A 121 -7.42 -9.36 10.00
C VAL A 121 -6.00 -9.88 9.76
N TRP A 122 -5.22 -9.07 9.07
CA TRP A 122 -3.84 -9.36 8.70
C TRP A 122 -2.93 -8.52 9.58
N ARG A 123 -1.87 -9.13 10.11
CA ARG A 123 -0.83 -8.43 10.86
C ARG A 123 0.44 -8.39 10.01
N GLY A 124 1.10 -7.25 9.99
CA GLY A 124 2.45 -7.16 9.45
C GLY A 124 3.48 -7.91 10.29
N PRO A 125 4.71 -8.07 9.77
CA PRO A 125 5.84 -8.51 10.57
C PRO A 125 6.00 -7.58 11.78
N GLY A 126 6.13 -8.18 12.96
CA GLY A 126 6.36 -7.48 14.22
C GLY A 126 7.83 -7.29 14.51
#